data_AF-A0A9D5FI54-F1
#
_entry.id   AF-A0A9D5FI54-F1
#
_cell.length_a   1.000
_cell.length_b   1.000
_cell.length_c   1.000
_cell.angle_alpha   90.00
_cell.angle_beta   90.00
_cell.angle_gamma   90.00
#
_symmetry.space_group_name_H-M   'P 1'
#
loop_
_entity.id
_entity.type
_entity.pdbx_description
1 polymer ?
#
loop_
_entity_poly.entity_id
_entity_poly.type
_entity_poly.pdbx_seq_one_letter_code
_entity_poly.pdbx_strand_id
1 'polypeptide(L)'
;MLYGIDVSRYQELIDWQKVKKSGVRFAIIKASEGEGYIDPMFEENLRGAVEAGILPGSYHFFLPRYDPLAQARHYVRVLQEYAVDAPTLPPCIDLETPGLGKSSLHHLHPCRQYICRRSNRSTSDWSGLLGRFQPRKRDLLFSRYCPANRRL
;
A
#
# COMPACT_ATOMS: atom_id res chain seq x y z
N MET A 1 -20.66 -1.64 2.13
CA MET A 1 -19.53 -0.68 2.15
C MET A 1 -18.42 -1.32 2.99
N LEU A 2 -17.19 -1.37 2.48
CA LEU A 2 -16.05 -1.91 3.25
C LEU A 2 -15.36 -0.75 3.96
N TYR A 3 -15.16 -0.88 5.27
CA TYR A 3 -14.43 0.10 6.07
C TYR A 3 -12.98 -0.35 6.24
N GLY A 4 -12.04 0.59 6.10
CA GLY A 4 -10.62 0.30 6.27
C GLY A 4 -9.85 1.49 6.81
N ILE A 5 -8.62 1.22 7.23
CA ILE A 5 -7.72 2.17 7.88
C ILE A 5 -6.37 2.22 7.15
N ASP A 6 -5.64 3.32 7.30
CA ASP A 6 -4.23 3.41 6.97
C ASP A 6 -3.40 3.56 8.26
N VAL A 7 -2.25 2.87 8.30
CA VAL A 7 -1.38 2.85 9.49
C VAL A 7 0.09 2.85 9.11
N SER A 8 0.92 3.27 10.04
CA SER A 8 2.38 3.41 9.94
C SER A 8 2.98 3.32 11.34
N ARG A 9 4.28 3.59 11.48
CA ARG A 9 4.92 3.73 12.79
C ARG A 9 4.26 4.74 13.73
N TYR A 10 3.53 5.73 13.21
CA TYR A 10 2.91 6.77 14.03
C TYR A 10 1.77 6.27 14.92
N GLN A 11 1.24 5.08 14.65
CA GLN A 11 0.24 4.44 15.47
C GLN A 11 0.85 3.55 16.57
N GLU A 12 2.18 3.38 16.58
CA GLU A 12 2.90 2.51 17.51
C GLU A 12 2.26 1.11 17.57
N LEU A 13 1.94 0.62 18.76
CA LEU A 13 1.35 -0.71 18.98
C LEU A 13 -0.16 -0.68 18.73
N ILE A 14 -0.61 -1.49 17.76
CA ILE A 14 -2.03 -1.60 17.40
C ILE A 14 -2.64 -2.90 17.95
N ASP A 15 -3.75 -2.78 18.67
CA ASP A 15 -4.60 -3.92 19.01
C ASP A 15 -5.49 -4.29 17.79
N TRP A 16 -4.97 -5.19 16.96
CA TRP A 16 -5.64 -5.62 15.73
C TRP A 16 -6.97 -6.35 15.98
N GLN A 17 -7.14 -7.01 17.12
CA GLN A 17 -8.40 -7.64 17.49
C GLN A 17 -9.48 -6.61 17.81
N LYS A 18 -9.11 -5.53 18.50
CA LYS A 18 -10.00 -4.39 18.75
C LYS A 18 -10.36 -3.68 17.44
N VAL A 19 -9.39 -3.48 16.55
CA VAL A 19 -9.61 -2.92 15.19
C VAL A 19 -10.59 -3.79 14.39
N LYS A 20 -10.43 -5.11 14.41
CA LYS A 20 -11.36 -6.03 13.75
C LYS A 20 -12.78 -5.89 14.31
N LYS A 21 -12.91 -5.85 15.64
CA LYS A 21 -14.19 -5.69 16.36
C LYS A 21 -14.87 -4.35 16.06
N SER A 22 -14.11 -3.29 15.77
CA SER A 22 -14.67 -1.99 15.38
C SER A 22 -15.21 -1.96 13.95
N GLY A 23 -15.13 -3.07 13.22
CA GLY A 23 -15.73 -3.21 11.89
C GLY A 23 -14.75 -3.04 10.72
N VAL A 24 -13.45 -2.83 10.99
CA VAL A 24 -12.43 -2.71 9.95
C VAL A 24 -12.29 -4.04 9.19
N ARG A 25 -12.21 -3.94 7.86
CA ARG A 25 -12.12 -5.08 6.94
C ARG A 25 -10.81 -5.14 6.15
N PHE A 26 -10.16 -3.99 5.93
CA PHE A 26 -8.84 -3.92 5.32
C PHE A 26 -7.99 -2.84 5.99
N ALA A 27 -6.67 -2.96 5.89
CA ALA A 27 -5.73 -1.96 6.37
C ALA A 27 -4.63 -1.74 5.33
N ILE A 28 -4.27 -0.49 5.03
CA ILE A 28 -3.13 -0.15 4.17
C ILE A 28 -1.98 0.32 5.05
N ILE A 29 -0.85 -0.37 5.00
CA ILE A 29 0.23 -0.25 5.97
C ILE A 29 1.44 0.37 5.29
N LYS A 30 2.05 1.38 5.90
CA LYS A 30 3.28 1.99 5.35
C LYS A 30 4.38 0.95 5.31
N ALA A 31 4.91 0.70 4.12
CA ALA A 31 6.02 -0.23 3.93
C ALA A 31 7.36 0.50 3.88
N SER A 32 7.42 1.57 3.10
CA SER A 32 8.68 2.27 2.83
C SER A 32 8.48 3.73 2.44
N GLU A 33 9.58 4.48 2.46
CA GLU A 33 9.66 5.88 2.07
C GLU A 33 10.98 6.14 1.32
N GLY A 34 10.90 6.84 0.19
CA GLY A 34 12.10 7.18 -0.58
C GLY A 34 12.90 5.95 -1.03
N GLU A 35 14.22 6.05 -1.10
CA GLU A 35 15.07 5.00 -1.71
C GLU A 35 15.53 3.90 -0.75
N GLY A 36 15.28 4.05 0.56
CA GLY A 36 15.87 3.13 1.53
C GLY A 36 15.24 3.07 2.91
N TYR A 37 14.23 3.88 3.22
CA TYR A 37 13.58 3.83 4.52
C TYR A 37 12.49 2.76 4.52
N ILE A 38 12.57 1.81 5.45
CA ILE A 38 11.52 0.82 5.75
C ILE A 38 10.81 1.28 7.02
N ASP A 39 9.48 1.25 7.03
CA ASP A 39 8.73 1.57 8.25
C ASP A 39 8.98 0.48 9.30
N PRO A 40 9.46 0.83 10.52
CA PRO A 40 9.84 -0.15 11.52
C PRO A 40 8.66 -0.97 12.06
N MET A 41 7.43 -0.46 11.92
CA MET A 41 6.21 -1.18 12.33
C MET A 41 5.59 -1.97 11.17
N PHE A 42 6.20 -1.99 9.97
CA PHE A 42 5.60 -2.61 8.80
C PHE A 42 5.33 -4.11 9.01
N GLU A 43 6.34 -4.87 9.44
CA GLU A 43 6.21 -6.32 9.63
C GLU A 43 5.18 -6.66 10.71
N GLU A 44 5.25 -5.98 11.85
CA GLU A 44 4.35 -6.21 12.99
C GLU A 44 2.90 -5.90 12.60
N ASN A 45 2.66 -4.75 11.97
CA ASN A 45 1.33 -4.36 11.52
C ASN A 45 0.80 -5.29 10.44
N LEU A 46 1.66 -5.73 9.52
CA LEU A 46 1.28 -6.64 8.44
C LEU A 46 0.84 -7.98 8.99
N ARG A 47 1.62 -8.58 9.90
CA ARG A 47 1.29 -9.85 10.55
C ARG A 47 0.06 -9.72 11.45
N GLY A 48 -0.01 -8.69 12.27
CA GLY A 48 -1.14 -8.45 13.16
C GLY A 48 -2.46 -8.28 12.42
N ALA A 49 -2.45 -7.59 11.26
CA ALA A 49 -3.63 -7.50 10.41
C ALA A 49 -4.05 -8.86 9.84
N VAL A 50 -3.10 -9.66 9.33
CA VAL A 50 -3.36 -11.01 8.80
C VAL A 50 -3.94 -11.92 9.87
N GLU A 51 -3.33 -11.96 11.05
CA GLU A 51 -3.76 -12.79 12.19
C GLU A 51 -5.15 -12.39 12.71
N ALA A 52 -5.49 -11.10 12.67
CA ALA A 52 -6.84 -10.61 12.99
C ALA A 52 -7.87 -10.83 11.87
N GLY A 53 -7.47 -11.42 10.73
CA GLY A 53 -8.32 -11.65 9.57
C GLY A 53 -8.75 -10.35 8.89
N ILE A 54 -7.93 -9.30 8.95
CA ILE A 54 -8.10 -8.04 8.23
C ILE A 54 -7.26 -8.14 6.96
N LEU A 55 -7.83 -7.76 5.81
CA LEU A 55 -7.11 -7.80 4.54
C LEU A 55 -5.99 -6.73 4.53
N PRO A 56 -4.70 -7.11 4.51
CA PRO A 56 -3.63 -6.14 4.49
C PRO A 56 -3.39 -5.58 3.09
N GLY A 57 -2.88 -4.36 3.05
CA GLY A 57 -2.31 -3.70 1.90
C GLY A 57 -1.06 -2.95 2.32
N SER A 58 -0.28 -2.52 1.35
CA SER A 58 0.94 -1.76 1.59
C SER A 58 0.93 -0.47 0.79
N TYR A 59 1.59 0.56 1.31
CA TYR A 59 1.89 1.77 0.54
C TYR A 59 3.36 2.19 0.66
N HIS A 60 3.85 2.84 -0.39
CA HIS A 60 5.15 3.49 -0.43
C HIS A 60 4.97 5.01 -0.46
N PHE A 61 5.59 5.72 0.48
CA PHE A 61 5.59 7.18 0.49
C PHE A 61 6.62 7.71 -0.50
N PHE A 62 6.12 8.26 -1.62
CA PHE A 62 6.97 8.71 -2.71
C PHE A 62 7.53 10.11 -2.46
N LEU A 63 8.84 10.23 -2.64
CA LEU A 63 9.59 11.47 -2.48
C LEU A 63 10.13 11.93 -3.85
N PRO A 64 9.64 13.04 -4.42
CA PRO A 64 9.98 13.50 -5.77
C PRO A 64 11.45 13.87 -5.98
N ARG A 65 12.17 14.13 -4.90
CA ARG A 65 13.59 14.48 -4.92
C ARG A 65 14.51 13.29 -5.24
N TYR A 66 13.98 12.07 -5.21
CA TYR A 66 14.72 10.82 -5.40
C TYR A 66 14.39 10.15 -6.75
N ASP A 67 15.24 9.23 -7.21
CA ASP A 67 15.03 8.49 -8.45
C ASP A 67 13.75 7.64 -8.32
N PRO A 68 12.74 7.85 -9.17
CA PRO A 68 11.52 7.07 -9.12
C PRO A 68 11.80 5.56 -9.23
N LEU A 69 12.72 5.15 -10.12
CA LEU A 69 12.99 3.73 -10.33
C LEU A 69 13.71 3.11 -9.12
N ALA A 70 14.59 3.84 -8.44
CA ALA A 70 15.20 3.42 -7.18
C ALA A 70 14.14 3.21 -6.09
N GLN A 71 13.20 4.15 -5.94
CA GLN A 71 12.07 4.02 -5.01
C GLN A 71 11.21 2.79 -5.31
N ALA A 72 10.88 2.54 -6.58
CA ALA A 72 10.12 1.36 -6.98
C ALA A 72 10.88 0.04 -6.72
N ARG A 73 12.20 0.00 -6.98
CA ARG A 73 13.06 -1.14 -6.65
C ARG A 73 13.09 -1.40 -5.16
N HIS A 74 13.25 -0.33 -4.36
CA HIS A 74 13.24 -0.41 -2.92
C HIS A 74 11.92 -0.98 -2.41
N TYR A 75 10.80 -0.42 -2.87
CA TYR A 75 9.47 -0.87 -2.46
C TYR A 75 9.22 -2.34 -2.81
N VAL A 76 9.53 -2.78 -4.03
CA VAL A 76 9.37 -4.19 -4.43
C VAL A 76 10.23 -5.10 -3.56
N ARG A 77 11.47 -4.70 -3.22
CA ARG A 77 12.34 -5.48 -2.33
C ARG A 77 11.69 -5.65 -0.96
N VAL A 78 11.16 -4.58 -0.38
CA VAL A 78 10.45 -4.63 0.92
C VAL A 78 9.24 -5.57 0.85
N LEU A 79 8.45 -5.52 -0.22
CA LEU A 79 7.30 -6.43 -0.38
C LEU A 79 7.70 -7.90 -0.51
N GLN A 80 8.87 -8.19 -1.09
CA GLN A 80 9.39 -9.54 -1.20
C GLN A 80 9.98 -10.04 0.12
N GLU A 81 10.66 -9.16 0.86
CA GLU A 81 11.29 -9.46 2.15
C GLU A 81 10.25 -9.78 3.24
N TYR A 82 9.16 -9.00 3.30
CA TYR A 82 8.08 -9.16 4.28
C TYR A 82 6.83 -9.82 3.68
N ALA A 83 7.01 -10.68 2.68
CA ALA A 83 5.89 -11.39 2.07
C ALA A 83 5.15 -12.24 3.12
N VAL A 84 3.81 -12.21 3.06
CA VAL A 84 2.94 -13.02 3.91
C VAL A 84 2.18 -14.04 3.06
N ASP A 85 1.92 -15.22 3.62
CA ASP A 85 1.08 -16.25 2.99
C ASP A 85 -0.41 -15.93 3.20
N ALA A 86 -0.83 -14.78 2.67
CA ALA A 86 -2.20 -14.29 2.75
C ALA A 86 -2.52 -13.40 1.55
N PRO A 87 -3.80 -13.29 1.13
CA PRO A 87 -4.21 -12.31 0.14
C PRO A 87 -3.89 -10.89 0.62
N THR A 88 -3.31 -10.08 -0.27
CA THR A 88 -3.06 -8.65 -0.01
C THR A 88 -3.78 -7.75 -1.01
N LEU A 89 -4.05 -6.51 -0.63
CA LEU A 89 -4.43 -5.47 -1.58
C LEU A 89 -3.27 -5.16 -2.56
N PRO A 90 -3.58 -4.65 -3.76
CA PRO A 90 -2.55 -4.20 -4.68
C PRO A 90 -1.63 -3.12 -4.04
N PRO A 91 -0.30 -3.15 -4.28
CA PRO A 91 0.63 -2.20 -3.65
C PRO A 91 0.41 -0.73 -4.05
N CYS A 92 0.12 0.15 -3.10
CA CYS A 92 -0.17 1.56 -3.38
C CYS A 92 1.11 2.43 -3.42
N ILE A 93 1.10 3.49 -4.22
CA ILE A 93 2.07 4.58 -4.15
C ILE A 93 1.34 5.80 -3.62
N ASP A 94 1.85 6.37 -2.53
CA ASP A 94 1.34 7.60 -1.95
C ASP A 94 2.11 8.80 -2.51
N LEU A 95 1.36 9.76 -3.05
CA LEU A 95 1.85 10.91 -3.81
C LEU A 95 1.31 12.20 -3.20
N GLU A 96 1.73 12.50 -1.98
CA GLU A 96 1.26 13.67 -1.25
C GLU A 96 2.33 14.76 -1.03
N THR A 97 3.51 14.63 -1.64
CA THR A 97 4.56 15.66 -1.49
C THR A 97 4.15 16.98 -2.17
N PRO A 98 4.16 18.13 -1.45
CA PRO A 98 3.86 19.44 -2.03
C PRO A 98 4.80 19.77 -3.20
N GLY A 99 4.25 20.26 -4.30
CA GLY A 99 5.02 20.68 -5.49
C GLY A 99 5.04 19.66 -6.64
N LEU A 100 4.42 18.49 -6.49
CA LEU A 100 4.16 17.59 -7.61
C LEU A 100 3.08 18.17 -8.55
N GLY A 101 3.51 18.74 -9.67
CA GLY A 101 2.62 19.15 -10.77
C GLY A 101 2.05 17.94 -11.52
N LYS A 102 0.99 18.13 -12.32
CA LYS A 102 0.38 17.05 -13.13
C LYS A 102 1.40 16.36 -14.07
N SER A 103 2.44 17.07 -14.49
CA SER A 103 3.56 16.59 -15.30
C SER A 103 4.44 15.57 -14.58
N SER A 104 4.47 15.55 -13.24
CA SER A 104 5.24 14.61 -12.44
C SER A 104 4.71 13.17 -12.51
N LEU A 105 3.45 12.97 -12.93
CA LEU A 105 2.83 11.65 -13.10
C LEU A 105 3.52 10.80 -14.19
N HIS A 106 4.15 11.43 -15.19
CA HIS A 106 4.91 10.71 -16.22
C HIS A 106 6.16 10.03 -15.65
N HIS A 107 6.80 10.64 -14.64
CA HIS A 107 7.98 10.08 -13.97
C HIS A 107 7.64 8.83 -13.14
N LEU A 108 6.36 8.59 -12.84
CA LEU A 108 5.90 7.41 -12.12
C LEU A 108 5.56 6.24 -13.05
N HIS A 109 5.52 6.46 -14.36
CA HIS A 109 5.20 5.41 -15.33
C HIS A 109 6.18 4.22 -15.21
N PRO A 110 7.51 4.44 -15.09
CA PRO A 110 8.45 3.34 -14.83
C PRO A 110 8.20 2.64 -13.49
N CYS A 111 7.88 3.39 -12.43
CA CYS A 111 7.59 2.83 -11.11
C CYS A 111 6.38 1.89 -11.14
N ARG A 112 5.28 2.39 -11.71
CA ARG A 112 4.02 1.66 -11.82
C ARG A 112 4.20 0.40 -12.66
N GLN A 113 4.85 0.50 -13.81
CA GLN A 113 5.13 -0.67 -14.64
C GLN A 113 6.00 -1.69 -13.91
N TYR A 114 7.03 -1.23 -13.20
CA TYR A 114 7.94 -2.10 -12.47
C TYR A 114 7.24 -2.89 -11.36
N ILE A 115 6.44 -2.21 -10.54
CA ILE A 115 5.67 -2.82 -9.45
C ILE A 115 4.67 -3.82 -10.02
N CYS A 116 3.88 -3.46 -11.04
CA CYS A 116 2.91 -4.37 -11.65
C CYS A 116 3.55 -5.66 -12.18
N ARG A 117 4.65 -5.54 -12.94
CA ARG A 117 5.35 -6.70 -13.53
C ARG A 117 5.90 -7.65 -12.45
N ARG A 118 6.37 -7.13 -11.33
CA ARG A 118 7.01 -7.91 -10.26
C ARG A 118 6.02 -8.45 -9.23
N SER A 119 4.86 -7.81 -9.05
CA SER A 119 3.82 -8.30 -8.13
C SER A 119 2.95 -9.42 -8.71
N ASN A 120 3.24 -9.89 -9.93
CA ASN A 120 2.42 -10.88 -10.67
C ASN A 120 0.95 -10.44 -10.83
N ARG A 121 0.69 -9.13 -10.97
CA ARG A 121 -0.65 -8.52 -11.11
C ARG A 121 -0.73 -7.69 -12.39
N SER A 122 -1.90 -7.67 -13.04
CA SER A 122 -2.09 -7.02 -14.35
C SER A 122 -2.02 -5.49 -14.26
N THR A 123 -1.50 -4.83 -15.30
CA THR A 123 -1.50 -3.36 -15.45
C THR A 123 -2.90 -2.75 -15.61
N SER A 124 -3.88 -3.55 -16.03
CA SER A 124 -5.29 -3.14 -16.21
C SER A 124 -6.07 -2.99 -14.89
N ASP A 125 -5.55 -3.49 -13.78
CA ASP A 125 -6.17 -3.36 -12.44
C ASP A 125 -6.01 -1.97 -11.81
N TRP A 126 -5.25 -1.09 -12.44
CA TRP A 126 -4.75 0.14 -11.82
C TRP A 126 -5.41 1.43 -12.31
N SER A 127 -6.39 1.35 -13.23
CA SER A 127 -7.10 2.50 -13.76
C SER A 127 -8.03 3.18 -12.74
N GLY A 128 -8.32 2.53 -11.62
CA GLY A 128 -9.28 2.99 -10.59
C GLY A 128 -8.69 3.33 -9.22
N LEU A 129 -7.36 3.29 -9.05
CA LEU A 129 -6.69 3.39 -7.75
C LEU A 129 -5.84 4.67 -7.59
N LEU A 130 -6.17 5.74 -8.34
CA LEU A 130 -5.67 7.09 -8.09
C LEU A 130 -6.67 7.86 -7.22
N GLY A 131 -6.75 7.49 -5.95
CA GLY A 131 -7.39 8.35 -4.95
C GLY A 131 -6.42 9.45 -4.55
N ARG A 132 -6.83 10.73 -4.63
CA ARG A 132 -6.15 11.80 -3.89
C ARG A 132 -6.32 11.49 -2.40
N PHE A 133 -5.25 11.02 -1.76
CA PHE A 133 -5.22 10.88 -0.31
C PHE A 133 -5.13 12.29 0.29
N GLN A 134 -6.09 12.64 1.14
CA GLN A 134 -6.04 13.84 1.96
C GLN A 134 -6.05 13.40 3.43
N PRO A 135 -5.00 13.70 4.22
CA PRO A 135 -4.83 13.17 5.58
C PRO A 135 -5.89 13.68 6.59
N ARG A 136 -6.89 14.46 6.15
CA ARG A 136 -7.93 15.05 7.02
C ARG A 136 -9.32 14.42 6.89
N LYS A 137 -9.53 13.41 6.04
CA LYS A 137 -10.81 12.67 6.00
C LYS A 137 -10.58 11.17 6.04
N ARG A 138 -10.99 10.56 7.16
CA ARG A 138 -10.78 9.16 7.57
C ARG A 138 -11.69 8.16 6.85
N ASP A 139 -11.89 8.31 5.55
CA ASP A 139 -12.77 7.43 4.78
C ASP A 139 -12.08 6.99 3.47
N LEU A 140 -11.52 5.78 3.47
CA LEU A 140 -11.08 5.11 2.25
C LEU A 140 -12.22 4.24 1.69
N LEU A 141 -12.85 4.72 0.62
CA LEU A 141 -13.91 4.03 -0.10
C LEU A 141 -13.33 3.32 -1.33
N PHE A 142 -13.08 2.01 -1.22
CA PHE A 142 -12.76 1.18 -2.37
C PHE A 142 -14.03 0.53 -2.93
N SER A 143 -14.43 0.95 -4.12
CA SER A 143 -15.44 0.27 -4.91
C SER A 143 -14.75 -0.69 -5.87
N ARG A 144 -15.05 -1.99 -5.70
CA ARG A 144 -14.65 -3.17 -6.51
C ARG A 144 -13.34 -3.84 -6.09
N TYR A 145 -13.52 -4.91 -5.33
CA TYR A 145 -12.56 -6.01 -5.14
C TYR A 145 -12.64 -6.94 -6.36
N CYS A 146 -11.53 -7.20 -7.05
CA CYS A 146 -11.44 -8.25 -8.08
C CYS A 146 -10.75 -9.46 -7.43
N PRO A 147 -11.42 -10.61 -7.25
CA PRO A 147 -10.82 -11.76 -6.59
C PRO A 147 -9.71 -12.33 -7.49
N ALA A 148 -8.53 -12.56 -6.91
CA ALA A 148 -7.48 -13.33 -7.56
C ALA A 148 -8.04 -14.72 -7.92
N ASN A 149 -7.98 -15.04 -9.21
CA ASN A 149 -8.55 -16.25 -9.78
C ASN A 149 -7.77 -17.48 -9.27
N ARG A 150 -8.49 -18.41 -8.65
CA ARG A 150 -7.98 -19.77 -8.33
C ARG A 150 -7.53 -20.42 -9.63
N ARG A 151 -6.38 -21.09 -9.61
CA ARG A 151 -6.17 -22.26 -10.47
C ARG A 151 -6.30 -23.50 -9.60
N LEU A 152 -7.34 -24.29 -9.90
CA LEU A 152 -7.31 -25.73 -9.75
C LEU A 152 -6.21 -26.31 -10.66
#